data_AF-A0AAN8XLY8-F1
#
_entry.id   AF-A0AAN8XLY8-F1
#
_cell.length_a   1.000
_cell.length_b   1.000
_cell.length_c   1.000
_cell.angle_alpha   90.00
_cell.angle_beta   90.00
_cell.angle_gamma   90.00
#
_symmetry.space_group_name_H-M   'P 1'
#
loop_
_entity.id
_entity.type
_entity.pdbx_description
1 polymer ?
#
loop_
_entity_poly.entity_id
_entity_poly.type
_entity_poly.pdbx_seq_one_letter_code
_entity_poly.pdbx_strand_id
1 'polypeptide(L)'
;MSVESLTTMLNRAKTSDFSDVAELYQPSVQDQTLYSISPKDLIFNCAFDNENCDYRSFDSWKSKDYGTCYTFNSPFSQNSTNEKWPRTVPYSGPKHGLHVTLNIRSGLSILSPEVGVRVIIHSPHVLPVPEEEGFNVAPGTTSISISRETGL
;
A
#
# COMPACT_ATOMS: atom_id res chain seq x y z
N MET A 1 -5.87 -24.34 -4.70
CA MET A 1 -5.07 -24.79 -5.86
C MET A 1 -3.85 -25.56 -5.38
N SER A 2 -3.50 -26.68 -6.00
CA SER A 2 -2.30 -27.45 -5.66
C SER A 2 -1.05 -26.82 -6.28
N VAL A 3 0.12 -27.06 -5.66
CA VAL A 3 1.44 -26.59 -6.13
C VAL A 3 1.73 -27.06 -7.56
N GLU A 4 1.28 -28.26 -7.93
CA GLU A 4 1.46 -28.86 -9.27
C GLU A 4 0.74 -28.11 -10.40
N SER A 5 -0.47 -27.60 -10.11
CA SER A 5 -1.22 -26.78 -11.07
C SER A 5 -0.50 -25.45 -11.33
N LEU A 6 0.27 -24.97 -10.37
CA LEU A 6 1.02 -23.73 -10.41
C LEU A 6 2.31 -23.87 -11.22
N THR A 7 3.06 -24.96 -11.00
CA THR A 7 4.26 -25.27 -11.80
C THR A 7 3.94 -25.45 -13.28
N THR A 8 2.79 -26.05 -13.58
CA THR A 8 2.34 -26.28 -14.97
C THR A 8 2.05 -24.97 -15.70
N MET A 9 1.51 -23.97 -15.00
CA MET A 9 1.23 -22.66 -15.58
C MET A 9 2.50 -21.83 -15.77
N LEU A 10 3.42 -21.84 -14.79
CA LEU A 10 4.73 -21.18 -14.92
C LEU A 10 5.54 -21.72 -16.10
N ASN A 11 5.51 -23.04 -16.33
CA ASN A 11 6.21 -23.66 -17.46
C ASN A 11 5.60 -23.32 -18.83
N ARG A 12 4.40 -22.72 -18.87
CA ARG A 12 3.73 -22.26 -20.09
C ARG A 12 3.91 -20.77 -20.35
N ALA A 13 4.59 -20.05 -19.47
CA ALA A 13 4.88 -18.65 -19.64
C ALA A 13 5.64 -18.39 -20.93
N LYS A 14 5.18 -17.40 -21.68
CA LYS A 14 5.78 -16.93 -22.93
C LYS A 14 6.68 -15.74 -22.68
N THR A 15 6.44 -14.97 -21.62
CA THR A 15 7.29 -13.84 -21.25
C THR A 15 8.26 -14.24 -20.15
N SER A 16 9.47 -13.69 -20.19
CA SER A 16 10.52 -13.98 -19.20
C SER A 16 10.23 -13.40 -17.82
N ASP A 17 9.33 -12.43 -17.75
CA ASP A 17 8.83 -11.80 -16.52
C ASP A 17 7.52 -12.45 -16.01
N PHE A 18 7.06 -13.52 -16.66
CA PHE A 18 5.82 -14.24 -16.34
C PHE A 18 4.54 -13.39 -16.37
N SER A 19 4.58 -12.18 -16.94
CA SER A 19 3.43 -11.27 -17.03
C SER A 19 2.23 -11.91 -17.73
N ASP A 20 2.47 -12.75 -18.75
CA ASP A 20 1.41 -13.45 -19.49
C ASP A 20 0.68 -14.53 -18.69
N VAL A 21 1.30 -15.03 -17.62
CA VAL A 21 0.68 -15.99 -16.70
C VAL A 21 0.14 -15.28 -15.46
N ALA A 22 0.79 -14.19 -15.02
CA ALA A 22 0.32 -13.36 -13.90
C ALA A 22 -1.09 -12.81 -14.15
N GLU A 23 -1.42 -12.45 -15.39
CA GLU A 23 -2.75 -11.98 -15.77
C GLU A 23 -3.84 -13.07 -15.60
N LEU A 24 -3.50 -14.36 -15.73
CA LEU A 24 -4.39 -15.49 -15.46
C LEU A 24 -4.58 -15.75 -13.95
N TYR A 25 -3.77 -15.13 -13.11
CA TYR A 25 -3.78 -15.27 -11.65
C TYR A 25 -4.41 -14.08 -10.92
N GLN A 26 -4.96 -13.09 -11.63
CA GLN A 26 -5.68 -11.98 -10.99
C GLN A 26 -6.79 -12.54 -10.09
N PRO A 27 -6.70 -12.38 -8.75
CA PRO A 27 -7.68 -12.94 -7.85
C PRO A 27 -9.02 -12.22 -8.03
N SER A 28 -10.13 -12.93 -7.82
CA SER A 28 -11.45 -12.31 -7.80
C SER A 28 -11.51 -11.22 -6.72
N VAL A 29 -12.40 -10.24 -6.86
CA VAL A 29 -12.62 -9.20 -5.82
C VAL A 29 -12.94 -9.82 -4.45
N GLN A 30 -13.62 -10.97 -4.44
CA GLN A 30 -13.91 -11.73 -3.23
C GLN A 30 -12.64 -12.32 -2.61
N ASP A 31 -11.77 -12.96 -3.41
CA ASP A 31 -10.50 -13.50 -2.93
C ASP A 31 -9.56 -12.39 -2.44
N GLN A 32 -9.46 -11.28 -3.17
CA GLN A 32 -8.69 -10.11 -2.75
C GLN A 32 -9.19 -9.52 -1.42
N THR A 33 -10.48 -9.71 -1.10
CA THR A 33 -11.05 -9.26 0.18
C THR A 33 -10.84 -10.28 1.29
N LEU A 34 -10.96 -11.57 0.98
CA LEU A 34 -10.78 -12.65 1.95
C LEU A 34 -9.34 -12.78 2.44
N TYR A 35 -8.36 -12.63 1.53
CA TYR A 35 -6.94 -12.78 1.83
C TYR A 35 -6.22 -11.44 2.04
N SER A 36 -6.93 -10.31 2.03
CA SER A 36 -6.30 -9.02 2.35
C SER A 36 -5.78 -8.99 3.79
N ILE A 37 -4.61 -8.39 3.97
CA ILE A 37 -4.11 -8.03 5.29
C ILE A 37 -4.96 -6.88 5.79
N SER A 38 -5.60 -7.03 6.95
CA SER A 38 -6.42 -5.98 7.55
C SER A 38 -5.57 -4.76 7.96
N PRO A 39 -6.14 -3.54 8.04
CA PRO A 39 -5.37 -2.37 8.46
C PRO A 39 -4.80 -2.54 9.87
N LYS A 40 -5.55 -3.21 10.76
CA LYS A 40 -5.14 -3.51 12.14
C LYS A 40 -3.97 -4.49 12.20
N ASP A 41 -3.90 -5.44 11.26
CA ASP A 41 -2.79 -6.40 11.19
C ASP A 41 -1.54 -5.79 10.57
N LEU A 42 -1.68 -4.85 9.62
CA LEU A 42 -0.59 -4.20 8.93
C LEU A 42 0.03 -3.05 9.75
N ILE A 43 -0.79 -2.20 10.36
CA ILE A 43 -0.35 -0.97 11.03
C ILE A 43 -0.22 -1.24 12.53
N PHE A 44 1.01 -1.55 12.97
CA PHE A 44 1.31 -1.88 14.36
C PHE A 44 1.34 -0.64 15.26
N ASN A 45 1.98 0.44 14.80
CA ASN A 45 2.08 1.70 15.54
C ASN A 45 2.05 2.89 14.55
N CYS A 46 1.47 4.01 14.98
CA CYS A 46 1.37 5.23 14.18
C CYS A 46 1.51 6.48 15.07
N ALA A 47 2.28 7.46 14.62
CA ALA A 47 2.28 8.81 15.17
C ALA A 47 2.41 9.84 14.04
N PHE A 48 1.74 10.98 14.19
CA PHE A 48 1.85 12.12 13.27
C PHE A 48 1.86 13.40 14.10
N ASP A 49 2.85 14.26 13.88
CA ASP A 49 3.10 15.46 14.70
C ASP A 49 3.17 15.18 16.22
N ASN A 50 3.80 14.07 16.60
CA ASN A 50 3.83 13.55 17.98
C ASN A 50 2.46 13.19 18.59
N GLU A 51 1.38 13.19 17.80
CA GLU A 51 0.09 12.69 18.23
C GLU A 51 -0.10 11.22 17.82
N ASN A 52 -0.64 10.43 18.75
CA ASN A 52 -0.94 9.02 18.46
C ASN A 52 -2.04 8.91 17.40
N CYS A 53 -1.76 8.13 16.37
CA CYS A 53 -2.74 7.63 15.41
C CYS A 53 -2.79 6.11 15.47
N ASP A 54 -3.77 5.53 14.80
CA ASP A 54 -3.87 4.07 14.66
C ASP A 54 -4.39 3.71 13.26
N TYR A 55 -4.60 2.41 13.05
CA TYR A 55 -5.09 1.85 11.80
C TYR A 55 -6.42 2.46 11.29
N ARG A 56 -7.21 3.12 12.15
CA ARG A 56 -8.47 3.81 11.79
C ARG A 56 -8.21 5.19 11.17
N SER A 57 -6.98 5.69 11.24
CA SER A 57 -6.54 6.93 10.59
C SER A 57 -6.17 6.73 9.12
N PHE A 58 -6.38 5.52 8.59
CA PHE A 58 -6.06 5.15 7.22
C PHE A 58 -7.34 4.72 6.50
N ASP A 59 -7.60 5.34 5.36
CA ASP A 59 -8.72 4.96 4.50
C ASP A 59 -8.28 3.83 3.57
N SER A 60 -9.05 2.73 3.57
CA SER A 60 -8.77 1.58 2.72
C SER A 60 -9.30 1.79 1.31
N TRP A 61 -8.64 1.24 0.31
CA TRP A 61 -9.15 1.13 -1.06
C TRP A 61 -8.48 -0.06 -1.76
N LYS A 62 -8.94 -0.44 -2.95
CA LYS A 62 -8.45 -1.61 -3.67
C LYS A 62 -7.70 -1.18 -4.93
N SER A 63 -6.45 -1.63 -5.07
CA SER A 63 -5.67 -1.61 -6.30
C SER A 63 -5.83 -2.96 -7.00
N LYS A 64 -5.78 -2.93 -8.34
CA LYS A 64 -5.87 -4.13 -9.16
C LYS A 64 -4.67 -5.04 -8.95
N ASP A 65 -3.47 -4.46 -8.86
CA ASP A 65 -2.22 -5.22 -8.85
C ASP A 65 -1.62 -5.37 -7.44
N TYR A 66 -1.94 -4.45 -6.52
CA TYR A 66 -1.40 -4.42 -5.16
C TYR A 66 -2.40 -4.82 -4.07
N GLY A 67 -3.64 -5.16 -4.44
CA GLY A 67 -4.66 -5.63 -3.52
C GLY A 67 -5.21 -4.51 -2.64
N THR A 68 -5.11 -4.62 -1.31
CA THR A 68 -5.70 -3.62 -0.40
C THR A 68 -4.68 -2.59 0.02
N CYS A 69 -4.96 -1.34 -0.29
CA CYS A 69 -4.13 -0.20 0.03
C CYS A 69 -4.73 0.62 1.17
N TYR A 70 -3.88 1.34 1.90
CA TYR A 70 -4.26 2.15 3.06
C TYR A 70 -3.62 3.53 2.95
N THR A 71 -4.45 4.56 2.83
CA THR A 71 -3.98 5.95 2.69
C THR A 71 -4.17 6.70 4.00
N PHE A 72 -3.06 7.14 4.59
CA PHE A 72 -3.09 8.10 5.69
C PHE A 72 -3.52 9.47 5.18
N ASN A 73 -4.29 10.23 5.98
CA ASN A 73 -4.64 11.62 5.70
C ASN A 73 -5.43 11.83 4.40
N SER A 74 -6.24 10.86 4.00
CA SER A 74 -7.16 11.00 2.87
C SER A 74 -8.31 11.95 3.23
N PRO A 75 -8.69 12.89 2.35
CA PRO A 75 -9.90 13.68 2.52
C PRO A 75 -11.15 12.84 2.24
N PHE A 76 -11.01 11.77 1.45
CA PHE A 76 -12.07 10.86 1.07
C PHE A 76 -12.11 9.67 2.04
N SER A 77 -13.21 9.51 2.75
CA SER A 77 -13.42 8.37 3.63
C SER A 77 -14.62 7.56 3.17
N GLN A 78 -14.45 6.25 2.97
CA GLN A 78 -15.54 5.38 2.55
C GLN A 78 -16.73 5.38 3.54
N ASN A 79 -16.48 5.77 4.79
CA ASN A 79 -17.48 5.78 5.86
C ASN A 79 -18.12 7.16 6.10
N SER A 80 -17.79 8.18 5.31
CA SER A 80 -18.30 9.54 5.47
C SER A 80 -18.46 10.24 4.14
N THR A 81 -19.64 10.81 3.89
CA THR A 81 -19.89 11.70 2.74
C THR A 81 -19.25 13.08 2.92
N ASN A 82 -18.85 13.42 4.14
CA ASN A 82 -18.18 14.69 4.42
C ASN A 82 -16.67 14.51 4.24
N GLU A 83 -16.07 15.37 3.43
CA GLU A 83 -14.63 15.46 3.26
C GLU A 83 -13.97 15.84 4.59
N LYS A 84 -12.90 15.13 4.94
CA LYS A 84 -12.04 15.51 6.06
C LYS A 84 -10.98 16.48 5.57
N TRP A 85 -10.76 17.57 6.31
CA TRP A 85 -9.63 18.45 6.03
C TRP A 85 -8.32 17.70 6.27
N PRO A 86 -7.40 17.64 5.29
CA PRO A 86 -6.10 17.00 5.47
C PRO A 86 -5.34 17.68 6.61
N ARG A 87 -4.80 16.87 7.51
CA ARG A 87 -3.93 17.30 8.60
C ARG A 87 -2.65 17.90 8.04
N THR A 88 -2.17 18.95 8.68
CA THR A 88 -0.92 19.65 8.34
C THR A 88 -0.01 19.70 9.55
N VAL A 89 1.28 19.96 9.33
CA VAL A 89 2.27 20.11 10.39
C VAL A 89 2.84 21.52 10.36
N PRO A 90 3.05 22.17 11.52
CA PRO A 90 3.60 23.53 11.58
C PRO A 90 5.11 23.56 11.35
N TYR A 91 5.81 22.46 11.59
CA TYR A 91 7.27 22.38 11.53
C TYR A 91 7.75 21.19 10.71
N SER A 92 8.84 21.39 9.98
CA SER A 92 9.56 20.31 9.31
C SER A 92 10.47 19.57 10.29
N GLY A 93 10.80 18.33 9.97
CA GLY A 93 11.73 17.50 10.74
C GLY A 93 11.13 16.15 11.10
N PRO A 94 11.97 15.16 11.43
CA PRO A 94 11.53 13.78 11.59
C PRO A 94 10.47 13.65 12.67
N LYS A 95 10.58 14.38 13.79
CA LYS A 95 9.64 14.32 14.93
C LYS A 95 8.22 14.80 14.62
N HIS A 96 8.04 15.60 13.58
CA HIS A 96 6.73 16.15 13.22
C HIS A 96 6.06 15.34 12.09
N GLY A 97 6.82 14.49 11.40
CA GLY A 97 6.33 13.71 10.27
C GLY A 97 5.44 12.54 10.67
N LEU A 98 5.11 11.74 9.65
CA LEU A 98 4.42 10.46 9.83
C LEU A 98 5.44 9.39 10.24
N HIS A 99 5.23 8.79 11.41
CA HIS A 99 5.94 7.62 11.88
C HIS A 99 5.01 6.42 11.87
N VAL A 100 5.35 5.37 11.13
CA VAL A 100 4.55 4.14 11.10
C VAL A 100 5.46 2.95 11.27
N THR A 101 5.04 2.02 12.13
CA THR A 101 5.62 0.68 12.21
C THR A 101 4.66 -0.29 11.55
N LEU A 102 5.14 -1.00 10.55
CA LEU A 102 4.36 -1.94 9.75
C LEU A 102 4.73 -3.38 10.10
N ASN A 103 3.72 -4.24 10.16
CA ASN A 103 3.89 -5.68 10.29
C ASN A 103 3.74 -6.32 8.90
N ILE A 104 4.87 -6.46 8.20
CA ILE A 104 4.90 -7.01 6.85
C ILE A 104 4.88 -8.54 6.94
N ARG A 105 3.89 -9.16 6.29
CA ARG A 105 3.82 -10.61 6.12
C ARG A 105 4.14 -10.97 4.69
N SER A 106 4.91 -12.04 4.48
CA SER A 106 5.11 -12.59 3.16
C SER A 106 3.80 -13.13 2.61
N GLY A 107 3.39 -12.66 1.43
CA GLY A 107 2.29 -13.25 0.67
C GLY A 107 2.66 -14.62 0.10
N LEU A 108 1.79 -15.16 -0.74
CA LEU A 108 2.13 -16.33 -1.55
C LEU A 108 3.23 -15.92 -2.53
N SER A 109 4.42 -16.53 -2.45
CA SER A 109 5.62 -16.12 -3.21
C SER A 109 5.43 -16.08 -4.73
N ILE A 110 4.43 -16.76 -5.27
CA ILE A 110 4.06 -16.69 -6.68
C ILE A 110 3.28 -15.41 -7.04
N LEU A 111 2.42 -14.93 -6.15
CA LEU A 111 1.58 -13.74 -6.36
C LEU A 111 2.26 -12.47 -5.87
N SER A 112 3.11 -12.60 -4.86
CA SER A 112 3.85 -11.51 -4.24
C SER A 112 5.28 -11.99 -3.99
N PRO A 113 6.11 -12.08 -5.06
CA PRO A 113 7.50 -12.52 -4.93
C PRO A 113 8.35 -11.52 -4.12
N GLU A 114 7.91 -10.25 -4.06
CA GLU A 114 8.55 -9.21 -3.26
C GLU A 114 8.04 -9.21 -1.82
N VAL A 115 8.96 -9.03 -0.87
CA VAL A 115 8.65 -8.81 0.54
C VAL A 115 8.94 -7.36 0.88
N GLY A 116 7.89 -6.58 1.15
CA GLY A 116 8.00 -5.15 1.40
C GLY A 116 6.65 -4.46 1.29
N VAL A 117 6.67 -3.14 1.14
CA VAL A 117 5.48 -2.33 0.85
C VAL A 117 5.76 -1.35 -0.29
N ARG A 118 4.77 -1.14 -1.16
CA ARG A 118 4.75 -0.06 -2.14
C ARG A 118 4.24 1.21 -1.43
N VAL A 119 5.00 2.30 -1.49
CA VAL A 119 4.65 3.59 -0.87
C VAL A 119 4.49 4.64 -1.95
N ILE A 120 3.41 5.42 -1.86
CA ILE A 120 3.13 6.55 -2.74
C ILE A 120 2.95 7.78 -1.85
N ILE A 121 3.55 8.88 -2.27
CA ILE A 121 3.37 10.20 -1.67
C ILE A 121 2.70 11.07 -2.72
N HIS A 122 1.45 11.43 -2.47
CA HIS A 122 0.63 12.15 -3.44
C HIS A 122 -0.11 13.32 -2.76
N SER A 123 -0.66 14.21 -3.59
CA SER A 123 -1.53 15.28 -3.09
C SER A 123 -2.83 14.69 -2.51
N PRO A 124 -3.38 15.24 -1.41
CA PRO A 124 -4.55 14.64 -0.75
C PRO A 124 -5.77 14.45 -1.65
N HIS A 125 -5.97 15.33 -2.63
CA HIS A 125 -7.13 15.31 -3.53
C HIS A 125 -6.87 14.57 -4.85
N VAL A 126 -5.74 13.86 -4.96
CA VAL A 126 -5.38 13.07 -6.14
C VAL A 126 -5.44 11.60 -5.76
N LEU A 127 -6.08 10.78 -6.61
CA LEU A 127 -6.11 9.34 -6.41
C LEU A 127 -4.74 8.74 -6.74
N PRO A 128 -4.15 7.93 -5.85
CA PRO A 128 -2.88 7.27 -6.11
C PRO A 128 -3.04 6.12 -7.13
N VAL A 129 -2.03 5.94 -8.00
CA VAL A 129 -1.95 4.85 -8.97
C VAL A 129 -0.66 4.04 -8.73
N PRO A 130 -0.68 3.00 -7.87
CA PRO A 130 0.52 2.24 -7.47
C PRO A 130 1.19 1.49 -8.61
N GLU A 131 0.45 1.21 -9.68
CA GLU A 131 0.94 0.59 -10.91
C GLU A 131 1.89 1.52 -11.67
N GLU A 132 1.71 2.84 -11.56
CA GLU A 132 2.49 3.84 -12.30
C GLU A 132 3.46 4.62 -11.40
N GLU A 133 3.09 4.85 -10.14
CA GLU A 133 3.81 5.72 -9.22
C GLU A 133 4.23 5.01 -7.92
N GLY A 134 5.15 5.63 -7.19
CA GLY A 134 5.62 5.18 -5.89
C GLY A 134 6.95 4.44 -5.93
N PHE A 135 7.35 3.97 -4.75
CA PHE A 135 8.62 3.27 -4.54
C PHE A 135 8.46 2.13 -3.54
N ASN A 136 9.33 1.13 -3.63
CA ASN A 136 9.28 -0.04 -2.77
C ASN A 136 10.12 0.20 -1.51
N VAL A 137 9.59 -0.20 -0.36
CA VAL A 137 10.27 -0.17 0.94
C VAL A 137 10.39 -1.59 1.45
N ALA A 138 11.63 -2.05 1.61
CA ALA A 138 11.92 -3.36 2.20
C ALA A 138 11.67 -3.35 3.72
N PRO A 139 11.45 -4.53 4.34
CA PRO A 139 11.43 -4.64 5.80
C PRO A 139 12.71 -4.09 6.42
N GLY A 140 12.56 -3.42 7.57
CA GLY A 140 13.66 -2.76 8.27
C GLY A 140 13.31 -1.31 8.58
N THR A 141 14.32 -0.44 8.56
CA THR A 141 14.15 0.99 8.85
C THR A 141 14.37 1.80 7.58
N THR A 142 13.42 2.68 7.26
CA THR A 142 13.50 3.63 6.15
C THR A 142 13.12 5.01 6.65
N SER A 143 13.76 6.05 6.12
CA SER A 143 13.45 7.45 6.41
C SER A 143 13.32 8.19 5.09
N ILE A 144 12.17 8.82 4.87
CA ILE A 144 11.86 9.56 3.64
C ILE A 144 11.66 11.03 4.01
N SER A 145 12.35 11.92 3.31
CA SER A 145 12.14 13.37 3.40
C SER A 145 11.40 13.83 2.15
N ILE A 146 10.45 14.74 2.32
CA ILE A 146 9.64 15.28 1.23
C ILE A 146 9.76 16.80 1.17
N SER A 147 9.76 17.34 -0.04
CA SER A 147 9.67 18.77 -0.31
C SER A 147 8.55 19.00 -1.32
N ARG A 148 7.67 19.97 -1.06
CA ARG A 148 6.66 20.36 -2.04
C ARG A 148 7.30 21.27 -3.09
N GLU A 149 7.37 20.80 -4.32
CA GLU A 149 7.70 21.67 -5.45
C GLU A 149 6.52 22.60 -5.70
N THR A 150 6.75 23.91 -5.53
CA THR A 150 5.84 24.93 -6.03
C THR A 150 6.32 25.28 -7.43
N GLY A 151 5.55 24.91 -8.45
CA GLY A 151 5.86 25.29 -9.83
C GLY A 151 6.03 26.81 -9.96
N LEU A 152 7.04 27.21 -10.73
CA LEU A 152 7.24 28.58 -11.21
C LEU A 152 6.15 28.96 -12.21
#